data_AF-A0A8B9SAE3-F1
#
_entry.id   AF-A0A8B9SAE3-F1
#
_cell.length_a   1.000
_cell.length_b   1.000
_cell.length_c   1.000
_cell.angle_alpha   90.00
_cell.angle_beta   90.00
_cell.angle_gamma   90.00
#
_symmetry.space_group_name_H-M   'P 1'
#
loop_
_entity.id
_entity.type
_entity.pdbx_description
1 polymer ?
#
loop_
_entity_poly.entity_id
_entity_poly.type
_entity_poly.pdbx_seq_one_letter_code
_entity_poly.pdbx_strand_id
1 'polypeptide(L)'
;MVGGAGAVLRVWPPPIAVPWGWPPHPGVPWGGAGAPPHIPRGGHRPLQHTGVLPPPLCLSFPLAEGRFGGGLEGGGALLTSAPQLAHAIRLLLEYTETPYEDKLYSCGEAPDYDKSQWINEKEKLGLDFPNLPYFIDGKTKLTQSNAILRYIARKHKMCGETEEEIIRVDMLENQIMDFRMSLVMVCYNPDFEKLKPGYLEQLPGKLKLFSNFLGDRKWFAGEKLTFVDFLMFDVLEQNRTFEPKCLEPFKNLKDFMDRFGVSRVLLGSCCGCSRGPVFRASWGN
;
A
#
# COMPACT_ATOMS: atom_id res chain seq x y z
N MET A 1 -3.08 -38.68 29.24
CA MET A 1 -3.83 -38.38 28.00
C MET A 1 -3.77 -36.87 27.79
N VAL A 2 -3.02 -36.42 26.79
CA VAL A 2 -2.94 -34.98 26.45
C VAL A 2 -4.07 -34.71 25.45
N GLY A 3 -5.09 -33.99 25.87
CA GLY A 3 -6.21 -33.60 25.01
C GLY A 3 -5.74 -32.54 24.02
N GLY A 4 -5.43 -32.95 22.78
CA GLY A 4 -5.17 -32.03 21.68
C GLY A 4 -6.48 -31.40 21.22
N ALA A 5 -6.65 -30.10 21.44
CA ALA A 5 -7.66 -29.33 20.73
C ALA A 5 -7.26 -29.31 19.25
N GLY A 6 -7.94 -30.11 18.42
CA GLY A 6 -7.69 -30.15 16.99
C GLY A 6 -7.97 -28.79 16.34
N ALA A 7 -7.12 -28.38 15.38
CA ALA A 7 -7.38 -27.20 14.57
C ALA A 7 -8.66 -27.41 13.74
N VAL A 8 -9.61 -26.48 13.80
CA VAL A 8 -10.88 -26.55 13.06
C VAL A 8 -10.86 -25.54 11.91
N LEU A 9 -10.67 -26.03 10.69
CA LEU A 9 -10.90 -25.23 9.47
C LEU A 9 -12.38 -25.30 9.10
N ARG A 10 -13.12 -24.19 9.25
CA ARG A 10 -14.52 -24.08 8.79
C ARG A 10 -14.56 -23.32 7.47
N VAL A 11 -14.86 -24.01 6.38
CA VAL A 11 -15.12 -23.40 5.08
C VAL A 11 -16.64 -23.30 4.91
N TRP A 12 -17.16 -22.08 4.73
CA TRP A 12 -18.56 -21.90 4.31
C TRP A 12 -18.71 -22.46 2.88
N PRO A 13 -19.82 -23.11 2.51
CA PRO A 13 -20.08 -23.45 1.12
C PRO A 13 -20.03 -22.15 0.29
N PRO A 14 -19.42 -22.17 -0.91
CA PRO A 14 -19.23 -20.95 -1.67
C PRO A 14 -20.60 -20.30 -1.94
N PRO A 15 -20.82 -19.02 -1.59
CA PRO A 15 -21.85 -18.26 -2.29
C PRO A 15 -21.46 -18.30 -3.77
N ILE A 16 -22.42 -18.67 -4.63
CA ILE A 16 -22.31 -18.81 -6.10
C ILE A 16 -21.05 -18.11 -6.61
N ALA A 17 -20.09 -18.93 -7.05
CA ALA A 17 -18.78 -18.48 -7.50
C ALA A 17 -18.94 -17.32 -8.48
N VAL A 18 -18.61 -16.11 -8.04
CA VAL A 18 -18.16 -15.07 -8.95
C VAL A 18 -16.73 -15.47 -9.28
N PRO A 19 -16.41 -15.85 -10.54
CA PRO A 19 -15.08 -16.33 -10.86
C PRO A 19 -14.06 -15.25 -10.55
N TRP A 20 -13.05 -15.63 -9.78
CA TRP A 20 -11.86 -14.83 -9.54
C TRP A 20 -11.15 -14.59 -10.87
N GLY A 21 -10.93 -13.32 -11.19
CA GLY A 21 -10.14 -12.88 -12.34
C GLY A 21 -10.93 -12.87 -13.65
N TRP A 22 -10.62 -11.88 -14.49
CA TRP A 22 -11.24 -11.48 -15.75
C TRP A 22 -12.24 -10.31 -15.60
N PRO A 23 -11.98 -9.15 -16.24
CA PRO A 23 -12.92 -8.03 -16.23
C PRO A 23 -14.19 -8.42 -17.02
N PRO A 24 -15.37 -7.90 -16.67
CA PRO A 24 -16.57 -8.16 -17.46
C PRO A 24 -16.43 -7.51 -18.84
N HIS A 25 -16.63 -8.31 -19.90
CA HIS A 25 -16.84 -7.79 -21.25
C HIS A 25 -18.08 -6.88 -21.29
N PRO A 26 -18.06 -5.76 -22.03
CA PRO A 26 -19.18 -4.84 -22.07
C PRO A 26 -20.29 -5.41 -22.97
N GLY A 27 -21.51 -5.62 -22.46
CA GLY A 27 -22.64 -5.87 -23.37
C GLY A 27 -23.90 -6.60 -22.92
N VAL A 28 -24.31 -6.64 -21.65
CA VAL A 28 -25.65 -7.19 -21.30
C VAL A 28 -26.43 -6.25 -20.37
N PRO A 29 -27.58 -5.68 -20.80
CA PRO A 29 -28.39 -4.79 -19.99
C PRO A 29 -29.33 -5.57 -19.07
N TRP A 30 -29.37 -5.20 -17.79
CA TRP A 30 -30.39 -5.69 -16.86
C TRP A 30 -31.66 -4.86 -16.99
N GLY A 31 -32.76 -5.51 -17.36
CA GLY A 31 -34.09 -4.92 -17.57
C GLY A 31 -34.77 -4.55 -16.25
N GLY A 32 -35.60 -3.51 -16.33
CA GLY A 32 -36.17 -2.77 -15.20
C GLY A 32 -37.32 -3.45 -14.44
N ALA A 33 -37.66 -2.82 -13.31
CA ALA A 33 -39.00 -2.79 -12.74
C ALA A 33 -39.27 -1.37 -12.22
N GLY A 34 -40.37 -0.76 -12.68
CA GLY A 34 -40.68 0.66 -12.53
C GLY A 34 -41.35 1.05 -11.19
N ALA A 35 -41.30 2.36 -10.91
CA ALA A 35 -42.17 3.08 -9.96
C ALA A 35 -43.51 3.47 -10.65
N PRO A 36 -44.57 3.99 -9.99
CA PRO A 36 -44.60 5.37 -9.43
C PRO A 36 -45.65 5.58 -8.28
N PRO A 37 -46.16 6.81 -7.95
CA PRO A 37 -45.50 8.05 -7.48
C PRO A 37 -46.18 8.63 -6.20
N HIS A 38 -45.62 9.70 -5.59
CA HIS A 38 -46.38 10.88 -5.07
C HIS A 38 -45.45 12.02 -4.57
N ILE A 39 -45.84 13.27 -4.90
CA ILE A 39 -45.30 14.63 -4.60
C ILE A 39 -46.57 15.53 -4.40
N PRO A 40 -46.64 16.78 -3.82
CA PRO A 40 -45.64 17.74 -3.25
C PRO A 40 -46.05 18.44 -1.91
N ARG A 41 -45.17 19.31 -1.36
CA ARG A 41 -45.34 20.80 -1.12
C ARG A 41 -44.21 21.30 -0.20
N GLY A 42 -43.35 22.25 -0.61
CA GLY A 42 -43.44 23.72 -0.43
C GLY A 42 -42.61 24.15 0.81
N GLY A 43 -41.86 25.24 0.93
CA GLY A 43 -41.46 26.39 0.12
C GLY A 43 -40.52 27.29 0.98
N HIS A 44 -39.87 28.27 0.34
CA HIS A 44 -39.20 29.48 0.88
C HIS A 44 -37.80 29.43 1.57
N ARG A 45 -36.87 30.17 0.94
CA ARG A 45 -35.60 30.79 1.41
C ARG A 45 -35.90 32.22 1.94
N PRO A 46 -34.99 33.08 2.52
CA PRO A 46 -33.53 33.22 2.25
C PRO A 46 -32.61 33.75 3.41
N LEU A 47 -31.35 34.11 3.05
CA LEU A 47 -30.30 35.00 3.65
C LEU A 47 -28.99 34.26 3.97
N GLN A 48 -27.88 34.31 3.21
CA GLN A 48 -26.90 35.36 2.77
C GLN A 48 -25.81 35.78 3.78
N HIS A 49 -24.54 35.53 3.36
CA HIS A 49 -23.26 36.25 3.61
C HIS A 49 -22.68 36.25 5.04
N THR A 50 -21.37 36.18 5.34
CA THR A 50 -20.07 36.36 4.65
C THR A 50 -18.98 35.63 5.47
N GLY A 51 -17.82 35.30 4.87
CA GLY A 51 -16.64 34.87 5.62
C GLY A 51 -15.53 34.26 4.76
N VAL A 52 -14.78 35.11 4.04
CA VAL A 52 -13.60 34.75 3.26
C VAL A 52 -12.38 34.69 4.19
N LEU A 53 -11.62 33.59 4.15
CA LEU A 53 -10.28 33.47 4.74
C LEU A 53 -9.29 33.02 3.65
N PRO A 54 -8.07 33.61 3.57
CA PRO A 54 -7.14 33.40 2.47
C PRO A 54 -6.27 32.15 2.65
N PRO A 55 -5.72 31.55 1.57
CA PRO A 55 -4.81 30.41 1.64
C PRO A 55 -3.37 30.85 1.96
N PRO A 56 -2.56 30.04 2.66
CA PRO A 56 -1.16 30.35 2.86
C PRO A 56 -0.29 29.95 1.65
N LEU A 57 0.36 30.97 1.10
CA LEU A 57 1.73 31.03 0.57
C LEU A 57 2.39 29.71 0.11
N CYS A 58 2.48 29.55 -1.21
CA CYS A 58 3.51 28.74 -1.87
C CYS A 58 4.90 29.31 -1.57
N LEU A 59 5.77 28.50 -0.96
CA LEU A 59 7.21 28.69 -1.01
C LEU A 59 7.81 27.57 -1.84
N SER A 60 8.18 27.91 -3.08
CA SER A 60 8.94 27.09 -4.00
C SER A 60 10.43 27.21 -3.67
N PHE A 61 11.14 26.09 -3.48
CA PHE A 61 12.61 26.04 -3.59
C PHE A 61 13.06 24.71 -4.22
N PRO A 62 14.22 24.70 -4.92
CA PRO A 62 14.47 23.86 -6.09
C PRO A 62 15.04 22.47 -5.78
N LEU A 63 14.91 21.60 -6.79
CA LEU A 63 15.58 20.30 -6.95
C LEU A 63 17.07 20.38 -6.60
N ALA A 64 17.50 19.58 -5.62
CA ALA A 64 18.91 19.31 -5.39
C ALA A 64 19.33 18.10 -6.24
N GLU A 65 20.17 18.37 -7.24
CA GLU A 65 20.87 17.38 -8.05
C GLU A 65 21.83 16.55 -7.19
N GLY A 66 21.94 15.28 -7.54
CA GLY A 66 22.75 14.29 -6.85
C GLY A 66 24.26 14.57 -6.92
N ARG A 67 24.94 14.18 -5.84
CA ARG A 67 26.34 13.77 -5.86
C ARG A 67 26.46 12.53 -5.01
N PHE A 68 26.91 11.42 -5.60
CA PHE A 68 28.14 10.74 -5.19
C PHE A 68 28.53 9.75 -6.28
N GLY A 69 29.62 10.07 -6.98
CA GLY A 69 30.42 9.10 -7.71
C GLY A 69 31.51 8.58 -6.79
N GLY A 70 31.76 7.27 -6.86
CA GLY A 70 32.83 6.59 -6.14
C GLY A 70 32.60 5.08 -6.21
N GLY A 71 33.30 4.40 -7.11
CA GLY A 71 33.24 2.94 -7.23
C GLY A 71 33.72 2.27 -5.94
N LEU A 72 32.99 1.24 -5.51
CA LEU A 72 33.42 0.32 -4.47
C LEU A 72 33.00 -1.10 -4.85
N GLU A 73 34.00 -1.98 -4.93
CA GLU A 73 33.81 -3.42 -4.82
C GLU A 73 33.25 -3.71 -3.41
N GLY A 74 31.93 -3.82 -3.34
CA GLY A 74 31.19 -4.20 -2.14
C GLY A 74 29.77 -4.51 -2.58
N GLY A 75 29.25 -5.69 -2.23
CA GLY A 75 27.96 -6.19 -2.71
C GLY A 75 26.78 -5.31 -2.31
N GLY A 76 26.48 -4.29 -3.11
CA GLY A 76 25.26 -3.50 -3.02
C GLY A 76 24.09 -4.26 -3.62
N ALA A 77 22.93 -4.18 -2.97
CA ALA A 77 21.72 -4.82 -3.48
C ALA A 77 20.99 -3.93 -4.49
N LEU A 78 20.39 -4.49 -5.54
CA LEU A 78 19.62 -3.72 -6.54
C LEU A 78 18.12 -3.88 -6.30
N LEU A 79 17.39 -2.78 -6.10
CA LEU A 79 15.92 -2.72 -5.96
C LEU A 79 15.31 -1.93 -7.12
N THR A 80 14.13 -2.33 -7.63
CA THR A 80 13.42 -1.59 -8.70
C THR A 80 11.91 -1.49 -8.45
N SER A 81 11.25 -0.39 -8.88
CA SER A 81 9.88 -0.09 -8.45
C SER A 81 8.82 0.04 -9.54
N ALA A 82 7.70 -0.66 -9.33
CA ALA A 82 6.39 0.00 -9.39
C ALA A 82 6.24 0.81 -8.07
N PRO A 83 6.06 2.14 -8.11
CA PRO A 83 6.32 3.02 -6.95
C PRO A 83 5.68 2.57 -5.63
N GLN A 84 4.43 2.09 -5.66
CA GLN A 84 3.70 1.69 -4.44
C GLN A 84 4.17 0.38 -3.81
N LEU A 85 4.61 -0.63 -4.58
CA LEU A 85 4.96 -1.95 -4.00
C LEU A 85 6.38 -1.99 -3.46
N ALA A 86 7.23 -1.05 -3.87
CA ALA A 86 8.60 -0.92 -3.37
C ALA A 86 8.71 -0.02 -2.13
N HIS A 87 7.66 0.73 -1.76
CA HIS A 87 7.76 1.72 -0.68
C HIS A 87 8.14 1.11 0.66
N ALA A 88 7.43 0.06 1.09
CA ALA A 88 7.78 -0.68 2.33
C ALA A 88 9.18 -1.31 2.27
N ILE A 89 9.63 -1.77 1.10
CA ILE A 89 10.98 -2.35 0.91
C ILE A 89 12.05 -1.28 1.13
N ARG A 90 11.90 -0.12 0.49
CA ARG A 90 12.82 1.02 0.68
C ARG A 90 12.88 1.43 2.14
N LEU A 91 11.72 1.63 2.78
CA LEU A 91 11.68 1.98 4.20
C LEU A 91 12.41 0.95 5.07
N LEU A 92 12.26 -0.35 4.77
CA LEU A 92 12.96 -1.40 5.51
C LEU A 92 14.47 -1.36 5.26
N LEU A 93 14.92 -1.19 4.01
CA LEU A 93 16.35 -1.09 3.66
C LEU A 93 17.01 0.12 4.34
N GLU A 94 16.33 1.27 4.34
CA GLU A 94 16.79 2.47 5.05
C GLU A 94 16.86 2.22 6.56
N TYR A 95 15.83 1.60 7.14
CA TYR A 95 15.79 1.28 8.56
C TYR A 95 16.90 0.31 8.98
N THR A 96 17.20 -0.67 8.14
CA THR A 96 18.26 -1.65 8.40
C THR A 96 19.63 -1.18 7.93
N GLU A 97 19.76 0.08 7.49
CA GLU A 97 20.98 0.69 6.94
C GLU A 97 21.65 -0.21 5.89
N THR A 98 20.84 -0.92 5.11
CA THR A 98 21.31 -1.88 4.12
C THR A 98 21.71 -1.12 2.86
N PRO A 99 22.98 -1.18 2.42
CA PRO A 99 23.39 -0.51 1.19
C PRO A 99 22.67 -1.08 -0.03
N TYR A 100 22.03 -0.21 -0.80
CA TYR A 100 21.32 -0.61 -2.02
C TYR A 100 21.42 0.47 -3.10
N GLU A 101 21.27 0.03 -4.34
CA GLU A 101 21.03 0.87 -5.51
C GLU A 101 19.56 0.74 -5.91
N ASP A 102 18.88 1.87 -6.12
CA ASP A 102 17.50 1.91 -6.62
C ASP A 102 17.50 2.11 -8.14
N LYS A 103 17.24 1.05 -8.89
CA LYS A 103 17.09 1.11 -10.34
C LYS A 103 15.62 1.37 -10.70
N LEU A 104 15.36 2.61 -11.11
CA LEU A 104 14.04 3.03 -11.53
C LEU A 104 13.84 2.76 -13.03
N TYR A 105 12.75 2.07 -13.37
CA TYR A 105 12.30 1.96 -14.75
C TYR A 105 11.25 3.03 -15.03
N SER A 106 11.52 3.88 -16.02
CA SER A 106 10.58 4.89 -16.45
C SER A 106 9.54 4.28 -17.38
N CYS A 107 8.28 4.60 -17.12
CA CYS A 107 7.20 4.42 -18.09
C CYS A 107 7.16 5.67 -18.99
N GLY A 108 7.05 5.48 -20.30
CA GLY A 108 6.85 6.58 -21.24
C GLY A 108 5.53 7.33 -20.99
N GLU A 109 5.38 8.46 -21.66
CA GLU A 109 4.20 9.33 -21.51
C GLU A 109 2.92 8.69 -22.09
N ALA A 110 1.77 9.26 -21.72
CA ALA A 110 0.50 8.91 -22.31
C ALA A 110 0.45 9.31 -23.81
N PRO A 111 -0.32 8.60 -24.64
CA PRO A 111 -1.17 7.44 -24.32
C PRO A 111 -0.43 6.10 -24.39
N ASP A 112 0.80 6.08 -24.89
CA ASP A 112 1.51 4.84 -25.22
C ASP A 112 2.00 4.11 -23.97
N TYR A 113 2.41 4.86 -22.93
CA TYR A 113 2.94 4.31 -21.69
C TYR A 113 4.05 3.29 -21.95
N ASP A 114 5.08 3.68 -22.71
CA ASP A 114 6.15 2.78 -23.13
C ASP A 114 6.84 2.10 -21.94
N LYS A 115 6.98 0.78 -22.00
CA LYS A 115 7.60 -0.05 -20.94
C LYS A 115 8.87 -0.74 -21.44
N SER A 116 9.40 -0.29 -22.58
CA SER A 116 10.57 -0.90 -23.24
C SER A 116 11.76 -1.04 -22.30
N GLN A 117 12.01 -0.06 -21.43
CA GLN A 117 13.11 -0.11 -20.45
C GLN A 117 13.08 -1.39 -19.60
N TRP A 118 11.90 -1.76 -19.09
CA TRP A 118 11.72 -3.00 -18.32
C TRP A 118 11.68 -4.22 -19.23
N ILE A 119 10.86 -4.18 -20.29
CA ILE A 119 10.64 -5.34 -21.17
C ILE A 119 11.94 -5.84 -21.81
N ASN A 120 12.84 -4.92 -22.19
CA ASN A 120 14.10 -5.25 -22.84
C ASN A 120 15.15 -5.85 -21.89
N GLU A 121 14.95 -5.73 -20.58
CA GLU A 121 15.87 -6.23 -19.56
C GLU A 121 15.34 -7.44 -18.78
N LYS A 122 14.01 -7.60 -18.64
CA LYS A 122 13.41 -8.56 -17.68
C LYS A 122 13.95 -9.98 -17.77
N GLU A 123 14.18 -10.49 -18.99
CA GLU A 123 14.67 -11.85 -19.23
C GLU A 123 16.19 -11.98 -19.03
N LYS A 124 16.94 -10.88 -19.00
CA LYS A 124 18.41 -10.86 -18.88
C LYS A 124 18.88 -10.88 -17.43
N LEU A 125 17.99 -10.61 -16.49
CA LEU A 125 18.32 -10.50 -15.06
C LEU A 125 18.49 -11.88 -14.38
N GLY A 126 18.05 -12.97 -15.03
CA GLY A 126 18.10 -14.32 -14.47
C GLY A 126 17.25 -14.45 -13.20
N LEU A 127 16.06 -13.85 -13.21
CA LEU A 127 15.04 -14.02 -12.18
C LEU A 127 14.22 -15.28 -12.51
N ASP A 128 13.88 -16.09 -11.51
CA ASP A 128 13.06 -17.30 -11.72
C ASP A 128 11.64 -16.95 -12.22
N PHE A 129 11.07 -15.86 -11.69
CA PHE A 129 9.77 -15.33 -12.08
C PHE A 129 9.86 -13.82 -12.38
N PRO A 130 10.32 -13.40 -13.57
CA PRO A 130 10.61 -11.99 -13.87
C PRO A 130 9.43 -11.05 -13.58
N ASN A 131 9.60 -10.18 -12.59
CA ASN A 131 8.56 -9.26 -12.13
C ASN A 131 9.16 -8.03 -11.43
N LEU A 132 8.33 -7.00 -11.19
CA LEU A 132 8.64 -5.84 -10.37
C LEU A 132 7.75 -5.85 -9.10
N PRO A 133 8.28 -5.50 -7.91
CA PRO A 133 9.70 -5.25 -7.63
C PRO A 133 10.53 -6.54 -7.68
N TYR A 134 11.82 -6.39 -7.95
CA TYR A 134 12.84 -7.42 -7.74
C TYR A 134 13.93 -6.93 -6.79
N PHE A 135 14.67 -7.88 -6.20
CA PHE A 135 15.80 -7.63 -5.34
C PHE A 135 16.95 -8.58 -5.67
N ILE A 136 18.14 -8.04 -5.92
CA ILE A 136 19.35 -8.81 -6.21
C ILE A 136 20.38 -8.55 -5.13
N ASP A 137 20.82 -9.60 -4.45
CA ASP A 137 21.84 -9.58 -3.40
C ASP A 137 22.85 -10.71 -3.64
N GLY A 138 23.93 -10.38 -4.34
CA GLY A 138 24.93 -11.32 -4.82
C GLY A 138 24.30 -12.40 -5.72
N LYS A 139 24.29 -13.65 -5.25
CA LYS A 139 23.67 -14.79 -5.95
C LYS A 139 22.17 -14.90 -5.71
N THR A 140 21.65 -14.22 -4.68
CA THR A 140 20.24 -14.27 -4.33
C THR A 140 19.46 -13.31 -5.23
N LYS A 141 18.45 -13.82 -5.92
CA LYS A 141 17.62 -13.04 -6.83
C LYS A 141 16.15 -13.32 -6.50
N LEU A 142 15.43 -12.30 -6.10
CA LEU A 142 14.07 -12.42 -5.59
C LEU A 142 13.12 -11.52 -6.36
N THR A 143 11.89 -12.00 -6.47
CA THR A 143 10.71 -11.24 -6.90
C THR A 143 9.62 -11.45 -5.86
N GLN A 144 8.49 -10.73 -5.98
CA GLN A 144 7.42 -10.65 -4.97
C GLN A 144 7.81 -9.79 -3.76
N SER A 145 7.09 -8.68 -3.58
CA SER A 145 7.39 -7.69 -2.54
C SER A 145 7.48 -8.28 -1.13
N ASN A 146 6.56 -9.18 -0.79
CA ASN A 146 6.52 -9.84 0.52
C ASN A 146 7.70 -10.80 0.73
N ALA A 147 8.11 -11.53 -0.31
CA ALA A 147 9.28 -12.41 -0.23
C ALA A 147 10.57 -11.60 -0.05
N ILE A 148 10.69 -10.46 -0.73
CA ILE A 148 11.81 -9.51 -0.57
C ILE A 148 11.84 -8.94 0.85
N LEU A 149 10.71 -8.44 1.36
CA LEU A 149 10.61 -7.93 2.73
C LEU A 149 11.00 -8.99 3.76
N ARG A 150 10.47 -10.20 3.65
CA ARG A 150 10.81 -11.31 4.55
C ARG A 150 12.29 -11.70 4.45
N TYR A 151 12.91 -11.63 3.27
CA TYR A 151 14.34 -11.90 3.11
C TYR A 151 15.18 -10.90 3.89
N ILE A 152 14.93 -9.60 3.70
CA ILE A 152 15.63 -8.54 4.43
C ILE A 152 15.35 -8.70 5.94
N ALA A 153 14.09 -8.87 6.32
CA ALA A 153 13.68 -9.03 7.72
C ALA A 153 14.38 -10.20 8.42
N ARG A 154 14.56 -11.35 7.75
CA ARG A 154 15.29 -12.50 8.31
C ARG A 154 16.75 -12.18 8.59
N LYS A 155 17.42 -11.40 7.73
CA LYS A 155 18.81 -10.96 7.97
C LYS A 155 18.95 -10.07 9.20
N HIS A 156 17.89 -9.36 9.58
CA HIS A 156 17.87 -8.41 10.69
C HIS A 156 17.00 -8.85 11.89
N LYS A 157 16.53 -10.11 11.92
CA LYS A 157 15.67 -10.67 12.99
C LYS A 157 14.34 -9.91 13.21
N MET A 158 13.68 -9.51 12.13
CA MET A 158 12.45 -8.71 12.14
C MET A 158 11.20 -9.47 11.68
N CYS A 159 11.14 -10.79 11.90
CA CYS A 159 10.03 -11.67 11.45
C CYS A 159 9.07 -12.11 12.57
N GLY A 160 9.24 -11.63 13.80
CA GLY A 160 8.66 -12.23 15.00
C GLY A 160 9.59 -13.31 15.59
N GLU A 161 9.60 -13.43 16.91
CA GLU A 161 10.47 -14.35 17.65
C GLU A 161 9.70 -15.51 18.30
N THR A 162 8.46 -15.26 18.71
CA THR A 162 7.56 -16.30 19.26
C THR A 162 6.53 -16.75 18.24
N GLU A 163 5.95 -17.93 18.45
CA GLU A 163 4.88 -18.46 17.60
C GLU A 163 3.69 -17.48 17.50
N GLU A 164 3.33 -16.83 18.60
CA GLU A 164 2.26 -15.83 18.62
C GLU A 164 2.59 -14.60 17.79
N GLU A 165 3.85 -14.15 17.79
CA GLU A 165 4.30 -13.04 16.95
C GLU A 165 4.31 -13.44 15.47
N ILE A 166 4.81 -14.65 15.15
CA ILE A 166 4.85 -15.19 13.79
C ILE A 166 3.43 -15.33 13.23
N ILE A 167 2.49 -15.87 13.99
CA ILE A 167 1.08 -15.97 13.59
C ILE A 167 0.51 -14.58 13.28
N ARG A 168 0.78 -13.57 14.11
CA ARG A 168 0.32 -12.20 13.86
C ARG A 168 0.93 -11.61 12.60
N VAL A 169 2.24 -11.80 12.41
CA VAL A 169 2.97 -11.37 11.21
C VAL A 169 2.37 -11.99 9.96
N ASP A 170 2.17 -13.31 9.95
CA ASP A 170 1.68 -14.04 8.78
C ASP A 170 0.24 -13.67 8.44
N MET A 171 -0.65 -13.60 9.45
CA MET A 171 -2.04 -13.18 9.24
C MET A 171 -2.12 -11.73 8.74
N LEU A 172 -1.36 -10.84 9.36
CA LEU A 172 -1.42 -9.42 9.04
C LEU A 172 -0.84 -9.12 7.66
N GLU A 173 0.28 -9.74 7.27
CA GLU A 173 0.86 -9.58 5.94
C GLU A 173 -0.18 -9.84 4.85
N ASN A 174 -0.91 -10.96 4.95
CA ASN A 174 -1.92 -11.32 3.97
C ASN A 174 -3.13 -10.39 4.01
N GLN A 175 -3.60 -10.03 5.22
CA GLN A 175 -4.71 -9.08 5.38
C GLN A 175 -4.38 -7.68 4.83
N ILE A 176 -3.14 -7.22 4.96
CA ILE A 176 -2.68 -5.95 4.40
C ILE A 176 -2.70 -6.01 2.87
N MET A 177 -2.31 -7.13 2.26
CA MET A 177 -2.35 -7.29 0.81
C MET A 177 -3.77 -7.22 0.27
N ASP A 178 -4.73 -7.90 0.91
CA ASP A 178 -6.14 -7.81 0.54
C ASP A 178 -6.66 -6.37 0.66
N PHE A 179 -6.28 -5.67 1.73
CA PHE A 179 -6.67 -4.28 1.93
C PHE A 179 -6.07 -3.35 0.87
N ARG A 180 -4.77 -3.49 0.56
CA ARG A 180 -4.10 -2.76 -0.52
C ARG A 180 -4.79 -3.01 -1.86
N MET A 181 -5.02 -4.27 -2.21
CA MET A 181 -5.67 -4.63 -3.47
C MET A 181 -7.07 -4.04 -3.58
N SER A 182 -7.80 -3.92 -2.47
CA SER A 182 -9.11 -3.26 -2.48
C SER A 182 -9.07 -1.78 -2.88
N LEU A 183 -8.00 -1.05 -2.53
CA LEU A 183 -7.80 0.34 -2.98
C LEU A 183 -7.34 0.38 -4.44
N VAL A 184 -6.37 -0.48 -4.81
CA VAL A 184 -5.85 -0.59 -6.18
C VAL A 184 -6.98 -0.87 -7.18
N MET A 185 -7.88 -1.79 -6.87
CA MET A 185 -9.01 -2.15 -7.74
C MET A 185 -9.96 -0.97 -7.98
N VAL A 186 -10.07 -0.04 -7.04
CA VAL A 186 -10.87 1.18 -7.21
C VAL A 186 -10.08 2.20 -8.02
N CYS A 187 -8.83 2.48 -7.64
CA CYS A 187 -8.00 3.51 -8.26
C CYS A 187 -7.68 3.24 -9.73
N TYR A 188 -7.63 1.99 -10.19
CA TYR A 188 -7.35 1.64 -11.58
C TYR A 188 -8.61 1.36 -12.42
N ASN A 189 -9.80 1.49 -11.82
CA ASN A 189 -11.04 1.25 -12.54
C ASN A 189 -11.46 2.50 -13.33
N PRO A 190 -11.83 2.39 -14.62
CA PRO A 190 -12.37 3.52 -15.39
C PRO A 190 -13.62 4.18 -14.76
N ASP A 191 -14.41 3.43 -13.99
CA ASP A 191 -15.57 3.90 -13.23
C ASP A 191 -15.21 4.39 -11.80
N PHE A 192 -13.95 4.80 -11.57
CA PHE A 192 -13.43 5.24 -10.26
C PHE A 192 -14.40 6.14 -9.47
N GLU A 193 -14.94 7.19 -10.10
CA GLU A 193 -15.85 8.14 -9.44
C GLU A 193 -17.13 7.49 -8.91
N LYS A 194 -17.61 6.41 -9.55
CA LYS A 194 -18.79 5.66 -9.09
C LYS A 194 -18.45 4.68 -7.96
N LEU A 195 -17.24 4.12 -7.96
CA LEU A 195 -16.80 3.11 -7.00
C LEU A 195 -16.24 3.71 -5.71
N LYS A 196 -15.64 4.89 -5.79
CA LYS A 196 -15.03 5.60 -4.65
C LYS A 196 -15.98 5.74 -3.45
N PRO A 197 -17.25 6.16 -3.59
CA PRO A 197 -18.16 6.26 -2.44
C PRO A 197 -18.32 4.95 -1.68
N GLY A 198 -18.47 3.82 -2.39
CA GLY A 198 -18.61 2.50 -1.76
C GLY A 198 -17.34 2.06 -1.04
N TYR A 199 -16.15 2.41 -1.57
CA TYR A 199 -14.90 2.19 -0.86
C TYR A 199 -14.84 2.98 0.45
N LEU A 200 -15.18 4.27 0.41
CA LEU A 200 -15.15 5.16 1.56
C LEU A 200 -16.15 4.77 2.64
N GLU A 201 -17.32 4.23 2.26
CA GLU A 201 -18.30 3.68 3.20
C GLU A 201 -17.75 2.47 3.98
N GLN A 202 -17.01 1.59 3.30
CA GLN A 202 -16.43 0.39 3.93
C GLN A 202 -15.14 0.65 4.71
N LEU A 203 -14.42 1.72 4.36
CA LEU A 203 -13.08 2.03 4.87
C LEU A 203 -13.03 2.08 6.42
N PRO A 204 -13.93 2.79 7.13
CA PRO A 204 -13.92 2.81 8.60
C PRO A 204 -14.07 1.42 9.22
N GLY A 205 -14.89 0.55 8.61
CA GLY A 205 -15.08 -0.82 9.08
C GLY A 205 -13.78 -1.62 8.99
N LYS A 206 -13.05 -1.52 7.87
CA LYS A 206 -11.76 -2.18 7.67
C LYS A 206 -10.69 -1.63 8.62
N LEU A 207 -10.60 -0.31 8.77
CA LEU A 207 -9.64 0.33 9.69
C LEU A 207 -9.92 -0.04 11.15
N LYS A 208 -11.19 -0.18 11.54
CA LYS A 208 -11.55 -0.67 12.87
C LYS A 208 -11.01 -2.07 13.15
N LEU A 209 -10.98 -2.97 12.17
CA LEU A 209 -10.41 -4.30 12.33
C LEU A 209 -8.90 -4.23 12.62
N PHE A 210 -8.15 -3.40 11.88
CA PHE A 210 -6.72 -3.18 12.15
C PHE A 210 -6.48 -2.51 13.51
N SER A 211 -7.30 -1.52 13.86
CA SER A 211 -7.23 -0.85 15.17
C SER A 211 -7.47 -1.84 16.31
N ASN A 212 -8.49 -2.71 16.21
CA ASN A 212 -8.75 -3.76 17.18
C ASN A 212 -7.62 -4.78 17.24
N PHE A 213 -7.06 -5.17 16.10
CA PHE A 213 -5.96 -6.13 16.02
C PHE A 213 -4.69 -5.59 16.68
N LEU A 214 -4.33 -4.32 16.43
CA LEU A 214 -3.23 -3.63 17.11
C LEU A 214 -3.46 -3.54 18.61
N GLY A 215 -4.69 -3.21 19.02
CA GLY A 215 -5.06 -3.06 20.43
C GLY A 215 -4.16 -2.03 21.13
N ASP A 216 -3.59 -2.44 22.27
CA ASP A 216 -2.68 -1.62 23.10
C ASP A 216 -1.19 -1.87 22.80
N ARG A 217 -0.87 -2.73 21.82
CA ARG A 217 0.53 -3.08 21.51
C ARG A 217 1.24 -1.90 20.88
N LYS A 218 2.56 -1.84 21.09
CA LYS A 218 3.42 -0.82 20.48
C LYS A 218 3.53 -0.99 18.97
N TRP A 219 3.70 -2.23 18.52
CA TRP A 219 3.80 -2.67 17.13
C TRP A 219 2.83 -3.82 16.87
N PHE A 220 2.56 -4.13 15.60
CA PHE A 220 1.49 -5.07 15.25
C PHE A 220 1.77 -6.51 15.70
N ALA A 221 3.04 -6.94 15.71
CA ALA A 221 3.42 -8.26 16.21
C ALA A 221 3.47 -8.30 17.76
N GLY A 222 3.84 -7.20 18.40
CA GLY A 222 4.11 -7.12 19.84
C GLY A 222 4.89 -5.86 20.24
N GLU A 223 5.96 -6.05 21.03
CA GLU A 223 6.79 -4.95 21.54
C GLU A 223 7.93 -4.54 20.59
N LYS A 224 8.32 -5.45 19.69
CA LYS A 224 9.41 -5.25 18.72
C LYS A 224 8.85 -4.92 17.35
N LEU A 225 9.58 -4.05 16.64
CA LEU A 225 9.26 -3.70 15.27
C LEU A 225 9.57 -4.88 14.34
N THR A 226 8.66 -5.17 13.42
CA THR A 226 8.79 -6.24 12.42
C THR A 226 8.52 -5.69 11.02
N PHE A 227 8.81 -6.48 9.98
CA PHE A 227 8.61 -6.00 8.60
C PHE A 227 7.14 -5.70 8.25
N VAL A 228 6.17 -6.31 8.95
CA VAL A 228 4.74 -6.05 8.70
C VAL A 228 4.31 -4.66 9.15
N ASP A 229 5.02 -4.04 10.09
CA ASP A 229 4.78 -2.65 10.48
C ASP A 229 5.10 -1.69 9.32
N PHE A 230 6.12 -2.00 8.51
CA PHE A 230 6.46 -1.22 7.30
C PHE A 230 5.36 -1.35 6.23
N LEU A 231 4.82 -2.56 6.05
CA LEU A 231 3.68 -2.80 5.16
C LEU A 231 2.43 -2.05 5.62
N MET A 232 2.14 -2.10 6.92
CA MET A 232 0.96 -1.45 7.48
C MET A 232 1.06 0.07 7.39
N PHE A 233 2.24 0.63 7.70
CA PHE A 233 2.51 2.06 7.56
C PHE A 233 2.25 2.54 6.14
N ASP A 234 2.80 1.86 5.13
CA ASP A 234 2.60 2.20 3.72
C ASP A 234 1.11 2.20 3.34
N VAL A 235 0.36 1.15 3.70
CA VAL A 235 -1.07 1.07 3.34
C VAL A 235 -1.93 2.09 4.10
N LEU A 236 -1.61 2.39 5.36
CA LEU A 236 -2.29 3.46 6.10
C LEU A 236 -1.96 4.84 5.54
N GLU A 237 -0.72 5.08 5.11
CA GLU A 237 -0.33 6.34 4.48
C GLU A 237 -1.08 6.54 3.14
N GLN A 238 -1.17 5.51 2.31
CA GLN A 238 -1.93 5.54 1.06
C GLN A 238 -3.40 5.87 1.31
N ASN A 239 -4.02 5.23 2.30
CA ASN A 239 -5.41 5.49 2.67
C ASN A 239 -5.61 6.88 3.26
N ARG A 240 -4.67 7.38 4.08
CA ARG A 240 -4.69 8.76 4.57
C ARG A 240 -4.49 9.77 3.45
N THR A 241 -3.72 9.43 2.43
CA THR A 241 -3.57 10.29 1.24
C THR A 241 -4.87 10.30 0.43
N PHE A 242 -5.55 9.17 0.34
CA PHE A 242 -6.83 9.02 -0.35
C PHE A 242 -8.00 9.72 0.36
N GLU A 243 -8.08 9.56 1.69
CA GLU A 243 -9.07 10.17 2.58
C GLU A 243 -8.35 10.69 3.85
N PRO A 244 -7.99 11.99 3.89
CA PRO A 244 -7.17 12.58 4.96
C PRO A 244 -7.67 12.36 6.38
N LYS A 245 -8.99 12.22 6.57
CA LYS A 245 -9.60 12.08 7.90
C LYS A 245 -9.89 10.63 8.28
N CYS A 246 -9.53 9.64 7.45
CA CYS A 246 -9.91 8.24 7.68
C CYS A 246 -9.38 7.64 9.00
N LEU A 247 -8.25 8.17 9.52
CA LEU A 247 -7.64 7.68 10.77
C LEU A 247 -8.09 8.43 12.03
N GLU A 248 -8.80 9.56 11.90
CA GLU A 248 -9.24 10.37 13.06
C GLU A 248 -10.03 9.58 14.13
N PRO A 249 -10.90 8.62 13.77
CA PRO A 249 -11.60 7.81 14.76
C PRO A 249 -10.72 6.81 15.52
N PHE A 250 -9.49 6.54 15.05
CA PHE A 250 -8.65 5.44 15.52
C PHE A 250 -7.34 5.96 16.13
N LYS A 251 -7.40 6.38 17.40
CA LYS A 251 -6.25 6.96 18.11
C LYS A 251 -5.01 6.06 18.04
N ASN A 252 -5.14 4.77 18.28
CA ASN A 252 -3.99 3.85 18.29
C ASN A 252 -3.32 3.71 16.91
N LEU A 253 -4.08 3.77 15.81
CA LEU A 253 -3.52 3.80 14.46
C LEU A 253 -2.80 5.12 14.17
N LYS A 254 -3.33 6.26 14.65
CA LYS A 254 -2.62 7.54 14.58
C LYS A 254 -1.32 7.51 15.38
N ASP A 255 -1.38 7.04 16.62
CA ASP A 255 -0.19 6.88 17.47
C ASP A 255 0.86 5.96 16.83
N PHE A 256 0.44 4.89 16.14
CA PHE A 256 1.32 4.03 15.36
C PHE A 256 1.99 4.78 14.22
N MET A 257 1.22 5.54 13.42
CA MET A 257 1.76 6.33 12.30
C MET A 257 2.77 7.38 12.77
N ASP A 258 2.48 8.06 13.88
CA ASP A 258 3.36 9.06 14.47
C ASP A 258 4.65 8.41 15.01
N ARG A 259 4.52 7.27 15.72
CA ARG A 259 5.66 6.50 16.23
C ARG A 259 6.59 6.05 15.11
N PHE A 260 6.02 5.48 14.05
CA PHE A 260 6.79 5.03 12.88
C PHE A 260 7.42 6.23 12.13
N GLY A 261 6.66 7.34 11.99
CA GLY A 261 7.14 8.56 11.34
C GLY A 261 8.32 9.21 12.06
N VAL A 262 8.32 9.24 13.40
CA VAL A 262 9.47 9.71 14.19
C VAL A 262 10.68 8.83 13.97
N SER A 263 10.51 7.50 13.95
CA SER A 263 11.62 6.58 13.61
C SER A 263 12.21 6.90 12.24
N ARG A 264 11.41 7.28 11.24
CA ARG A 264 11.89 7.69 9.90
C ARG A 264 12.69 8.99 9.92
N VAL A 265 12.23 10.01 10.66
CA VAL A 265 12.92 11.31 10.76
C VAL A 265 14.27 11.17 11.45
N LEU A 266 14.37 10.32 12.47
CA LEU A 266 15.63 10.04 13.17
C LEU A 266 16.64 9.27 12.28
N LEU A 267 16.18 8.59 11.24
CA LEU A 267 16.99 7.82 10.30
C LEU A 267 17.38 8.60 9.02
N GLY A 268 17.18 9.93 8.98
CA GLY A 268 17.68 10.78 7.89
C GLY A 268 16.99 10.60 6.52
N SER A 269 15.88 9.85 6.44
CA SER A 269 15.17 9.58 5.19
C SER A 269 14.35 10.79 4.72
N CYS A 270 14.93 11.58 3.81
CA CYS A 270 14.29 12.71 3.11
C CYS A 270 12.89 12.37 2.56
N CYS A 271 11.98 13.34 2.67
CA CYS A 271 10.60 13.35 2.16
C CYS A 271 10.42 13.13 0.64
N GLY A 272 11.47 12.80 -0.12
CA GLY A 272 11.48 12.81 -1.60
C GLY A 272 11.16 11.49 -2.31
N CYS A 273 11.37 10.32 -1.69
CA CYS A 273 11.30 9.03 -2.41
C CYS A 273 9.88 8.42 -2.54
N SER A 274 8.85 9.03 -1.96
CA SER A 274 7.49 8.44 -1.89
C SER A 274 6.50 8.94 -2.94
N ARG A 275 6.90 9.85 -3.84
CA ARG A 275 5.98 10.50 -4.80
C ARG A 275 6.36 10.21 -6.26
N GLY A 276 6.58 8.94 -6.59
CA GLY A 276 6.66 8.51 -7.99
C GLY A 276 5.25 8.44 -8.60
N PRO A 277 5.02 8.97 -9.81
CA PRO A 277 3.72 8.92 -10.47
C PRO A 277 3.28 7.47 -10.68
N VAL A 278 2.00 7.21 -10.43
CA VAL A 278 1.36 5.96 -10.82
C VAL A 278 1.00 6.06 -12.29
N PHE A 279 1.28 5.04 -13.09
CA PHE A 279 0.95 5.09 -14.51
C PHE A 279 -0.35 4.31 -14.75
N ARG A 280 -1.33 4.99 -15.37
CA ARG A 280 -2.69 4.48 -15.73
C ARG A 280 -3.71 4.35 -14.60
N ALA A 281 -3.46 4.83 -13.38
CA ALA A 281 -4.53 4.92 -12.39
C ALA A 281 -5.46 6.11 -12.69
N SER A 282 -6.71 6.04 -12.28
CA SER A 282 -7.64 7.18 -12.27
C SER A 282 -7.38 8.14 -11.10
N TRP A 283 -6.58 7.72 -10.11
CA TRP A 283 -6.15 8.54 -8.97
C TRP A 283 -4.71 8.17 -8.57
N GLY A 284 -3.89 9.17 -8.22
CA GLY A 284 -2.50 8.97 -7.78
C GLY A 284 -1.45 8.96 -8.89
N ASN A 285 -1.82 9.30 -10.13
CA ASN A 285 -0.87 9.51 -11.22
C ASN A 285 -0.03 10.78 -11.06
#